data_AF-A0A0G1BC71-F1
#
_entry.id   AF-A0A0G1BC71-F1
#
_cell.length_a   1.000
_cell.length_b   1.000
_cell.length_c   1.000
_cell.angle_alpha   90.00
_cell.angle_beta   90.00
_cell.angle_gamma   90.00
#
_symmetry.space_group_name_H-M   'P 1'
#
loop_
_entity.id
_entity.type
_entity.pdbx_description
1 polymer ?
#
loop_
_entity_poly.entity_id
_entity_poly.type
_entity_poly.pdbx_seq_one_letter_code
_entity_poly.pdbx_strand_id
1 'polypeptide(L)'
;MKLINETTKEKLRGGFYTPNSIAAFILKWGFNGNKENDVLEPSCGDGVFLEEIRNGNYKYKSVTAVEIDAVEAEKTKKIALLKCKVIVSDFHEFCLKSSQKFDLVIGNPPYIRYQFFDRKQQKMADEIFTRAQLKYSKLTNAWVSFVIGSSLLLKEKGKIGFVLPAELLQVSFAQQLREFLAHFYNKINIISFKTLVFPEIQQEVILLLCEKNDSDSHFIEHLELRDAQELSNLDVTTLRSPKKKIDFKSNKWTFYFLDQEEIDFIERLQESEAIPKLGKYAKVEVGITTGSNPFFTVPFSIVKEYSLEKFAKPLVGRSVQVPSAIFTRNDWLENRKAEARTHLLVFPELSALKNDAGAMRYIKLGEEQGINKGYKCGIRDEWQIVPSLRVSDALFIRRNNLYPKLIINEAQA
;
A
#
# COMPACT_ATOMS: atom_id res chain seq x y z
N MET A 1 10.29 9.10 9.57
CA MET A 1 9.21 10.00 9.13
C MET A 1 9.88 11.17 8.45
N LYS A 2 9.68 11.38 7.15
CA LYS A 2 10.14 12.62 6.51
C LYS A 2 9.16 13.73 6.88
N LEU A 3 9.70 14.87 7.30
CA LEU A 3 8.92 16.07 7.62
C LEU A 3 8.28 16.62 6.34
N ILE A 4 7.16 17.33 6.49
CA ILE A 4 6.40 17.99 5.40
C ILE A 4 7.32 18.82 4.48
N ASN A 5 8.40 19.38 5.03
CA ASN A 5 9.34 20.25 4.32
C ASN A 5 10.31 19.53 3.35
N GLU A 6 10.36 18.19 3.33
CA GLU A 6 11.25 17.41 2.43
C GLU A 6 10.50 16.78 1.23
N THR A 7 9.23 17.14 1.03
CA THR A 7 8.34 16.48 0.06
C THR A 7 8.07 17.43 -1.12
N THR A 8 8.31 16.98 -2.36
CA THR A 8 8.07 17.79 -3.58
C THR A 8 6.59 18.18 -3.71
N LYS A 9 6.29 19.32 -4.36
CA LYS A 9 4.91 19.78 -4.58
C LYS A 9 4.02 18.71 -5.23
N GLU A 10 4.56 17.92 -6.15
CA GLU A 10 3.87 16.77 -6.78
C GLU A 10 3.54 15.65 -5.78
N LYS A 11 4.45 15.33 -4.86
CA LYS A 11 4.20 14.35 -3.79
C LYS A 11 3.22 14.85 -2.73
N LEU A 12 3.18 16.16 -2.46
CA LEU A 12 2.19 16.77 -1.57
C LEU A 12 0.79 16.82 -2.23
N ARG A 13 0.73 16.99 -3.56
CA ARG A 13 -0.51 16.88 -4.35
C ARG A 13 -0.97 15.44 -4.52
N GLY A 14 -0.06 14.46 -4.46
CA GLY A 14 -0.35 13.03 -4.61
C GLY A 14 -0.96 12.63 -5.96
N GLY A 15 -0.88 13.50 -6.97
CA GLY A 15 -1.36 13.25 -8.32
C GLY A 15 -0.24 12.69 -9.20
N PHE A 16 -0.46 11.49 -9.75
CA PHE A 16 0.45 10.85 -10.70
C PHE A 16 -0.23 10.77 -12.06
N TYR A 17 0.44 11.24 -13.11
CA TYR A 17 -0.13 11.26 -14.46
C TYR A 17 -0.28 9.84 -14.99
N THR A 18 -1.54 9.43 -15.22
CA THR A 18 -1.90 8.10 -15.70
C THR A 18 -1.42 7.92 -17.15
N PRO A 19 -0.67 6.84 -17.47
CA PRO A 19 -0.31 6.53 -18.85
C PRO A 19 -1.55 6.38 -19.74
N ASN A 20 -1.50 6.93 -20.97
CA ASN A 20 -2.60 6.85 -21.94
C ASN A 20 -3.08 5.41 -22.18
N SER A 21 -2.17 4.43 -22.21
CA SER A 21 -2.51 3.02 -22.40
C SER A 21 -3.44 2.48 -21.29
N ILE A 22 -3.24 2.89 -20.04
CA ILE A 22 -4.10 2.51 -18.92
C ILE A 22 -5.46 3.22 -19.04
N ALA A 23 -5.45 4.53 -19.28
CA ALA A 23 -6.69 5.30 -19.40
C ALA A 23 -7.56 4.76 -20.55
N ALA A 24 -6.96 4.52 -21.72
CA ALA A 24 -7.62 3.91 -22.87
C ALA A 24 -8.18 2.51 -22.55
N PHE A 25 -7.44 1.68 -21.81
CA PHE A 25 -7.89 0.35 -21.41
C PHE A 25 -9.10 0.40 -20.47
N ILE A 26 -9.04 1.23 -19.42
CA ILE A 26 -10.16 1.43 -18.49
C ILE A 26 -11.40 1.92 -19.23
N LEU A 27 -11.24 2.86 -20.16
CA LEU A 27 -12.34 3.39 -20.98
C LEU A 27 -12.93 2.32 -21.90
N LYS A 28 -12.08 1.53 -22.57
CA LYS A 28 -12.51 0.41 -23.43
C LYS A 28 -13.37 -0.59 -22.65
N TRP A 29 -12.99 -0.89 -21.40
CA TRP A 29 -13.79 -1.72 -20.51
C TRP A 29 -15.08 -1.00 -20.03
N GLY A 30 -14.97 0.23 -19.55
CA GLY A 30 -16.06 0.97 -18.89
C GLY A 30 -17.20 1.35 -19.84
N PHE A 31 -16.89 1.75 -21.07
CA PHE A 31 -17.86 2.09 -22.11
C PHE A 31 -18.46 0.86 -22.81
N ASN A 32 -18.03 -0.35 -22.46
CA ASN A 32 -18.55 -1.57 -23.07
C ASN A 32 -20.03 -1.78 -22.67
N GLY A 33 -20.90 -1.83 -23.67
CA GLY A 33 -22.33 -2.13 -23.53
C GLY A 33 -23.26 -0.91 -23.53
N ASN A 34 -22.89 0.19 -22.85
CA ASN A 34 -23.71 1.41 -22.78
C ASN A 34 -23.06 2.57 -23.55
N LYS A 35 -23.83 3.22 -24.44
CA LYS A 35 -23.39 4.34 -25.28
C LYS A 35 -23.91 5.71 -24.81
N GLU A 36 -24.73 5.72 -23.75
CA GLU A 36 -25.39 6.92 -23.22
C GLU A 36 -25.02 7.11 -21.74
N ASN A 37 -23.76 6.83 -21.37
CA ASN A 37 -23.29 6.95 -20.00
C ASN A 37 -23.32 8.41 -19.53
N ASP A 38 -23.83 8.64 -18.32
CA ASP A 38 -23.47 9.79 -17.48
C ASP A 38 -22.15 9.42 -16.77
N VAL A 39 -21.05 10.07 -17.14
CA VAL A 39 -19.68 9.75 -16.70
C VAL A 39 -19.19 10.75 -15.66
N LEU A 40 -18.53 10.26 -14.61
CA LEU A 40 -17.80 11.07 -13.64
C LEU A 40 -16.31 10.74 -13.68
N GLU A 41 -15.48 11.77 -13.71
CA GLU A 41 -14.08 11.72 -13.31
C GLU A 41 -13.95 12.57 -12.02
N PRO A 42 -13.61 11.99 -10.85
CA PRO A 42 -13.65 12.69 -9.57
C PRO A 42 -12.37 13.48 -9.20
N SER A 43 -11.27 13.33 -9.94
CA SER A 43 -9.96 13.92 -9.68
C SER A 43 -9.16 14.09 -10.99
N CYS A 44 -9.63 14.95 -11.90
CA CYS A 44 -9.30 14.79 -13.31
C CYS A 44 -7.89 15.22 -13.71
N GLY A 45 -7.18 15.97 -12.85
CA GLY A 45 -5.82 16.42 -13.12
C GLY A 45 -5.72 17.17 -14.45
N ASP A 46 -4.78 16.75 -15.29
CA ASP A 46 -4.58 17.30 -16.64
C ASP A 46 -5.61 16.82 -17.67
N GLY A 47 -6.47 15.87 -17.29
CA GLY A 47 -7.61 15.44 -18.09
C GLY A 47 -7.32 14.26 -19.02
N VAL A 48 -6.29 13.44 -18.76
CA VAL A 48 -5.93 12.30 -19.63
C VAL A 48 -7.12 11.39 -19.97
N PHE A 49 -8.00 11.10 -19.02
CA PHE A 49 -9.20 10.31 -19.30
C PHE A 49 -10.17 11.01 -20.26
N LEU A 50 -10.31 12.34 -20.17
CA LEU A 50 -11.17 13.11 -21.08
C LEU A 50 -10.56 13.19 -22.48
N GLU A 51 -9.23 13.32 -22.55
CA GLU A 51 -8.51 13.24 -23.82
C GLU A 51 -8.71 11.87 -24.48
N GLU A 52 -8.57 10.77 -23.72
CA GLU A 52 -8.80 9.43 -24.25
C GLU A 52 -10.28 9.15 -24.59
N ILE A 53 -11.23 9.77 -23.90
CA ILE A 53 -12.65 9.74 -24.32
C ILE A 53 -12.81 10.35 -25.72
N ARG A 54 -12.16 11.51 -25.95
CA ARG A 54 -12.18 12.21 -27.25
C ARG A 54 -11.49 11.36 -28.32
N ASN A 55 -10.28 10.88 -28.05
CA ASN A 55 -9.47 10.11 -29.00
C ASN A 55 -10.14 8.78 -29.39
N GLY A 56 -10.81 8.12 -28.43
CA GLY A 56 -11.55 6.89 -28.65
C GLY A 56 -12.92 7.07 -29.31
N ASN A 57 -13.37 8.31 -29.58
CA ASN A 57 -14.68 8.64 -30.15
C ASN A 57 -15.86 7.96 -29.41
N TYR A 58 -15.77 7.87 -28.09
CA TYR A 58 -16.81 7.24 -27.29
C TYR A 58 -18.10 8.06 -27.30
N LYS A 59 -19.24 7.36 -27.34
CA LYS A 59 -20.56 7.98 -27.16
C LYS A 59 -20.91 8.01 -25.68
N TYR A 60 -21.45 9.14 -25.23
CA TYR A 60 -21.88 9.38 -23.86
C TYR A 60 -22.99 10.44 -23.84
N LYS A 61 -23.73 10.44 -22.73
CA LYS A 61 -24.78 11.42 -22.47
C LYS A 61 -24.20 12.70 -21.86
N SER A 62 -23.36 12.55 -20.83
CA SER A 62 -22.69 13.68 -20.17
C SER A 62 -21.37 13.24 -19.52
N VAL A 63 -20.43 14.18 -19.36
CA VAL A 63 -19.21 13.99 -18.58
C VAL A 63 -19.14 15.09 -17.51
N THR A 64 -18.93 14.70 -16.27
CA THR A 64 -18.58 15.61 -15.17
C THR A 64 -17.16 15.30 -14.73
N ALA A 65 -16.29 16.29 -14.72
CA ALA A 65 -14.91 16.17 -14.26
C ALA A 65 -14.69 17.11 -13.06
N VAL A 66 -14.15 16.60 -11.96
CA VAL A 66 -13.90 17.37 -10.74
C VAL A 66 -12.40 17.42 -10.50
N GLU A 67 -11.87 18.62 -10.23
CA GLU A 67 -10.47 18.81 -9.88
C GLU A 67 -10.36 19.92 -8.83
N ILE A 68 -9.52 19.70 -7.82
CA ILE A 68 -9.35 20.65 -6.71
C ILE A 68 -8.40 21.79 -7.10
N ASP A 69 -7.41 21.51 -7.95
CA ASP A 69 -6.44 22.48 -8.44
C ASP A 69 -6.95 23.22 -9.68
N ALA A 70 -7.10 24.53 -9.56
CA ALA A 70 -7.63 25.37 -10.65
C ALA A 70 -6.75 25.36 -11.91
N VAL A 71 -5.43 25.18 -11.79
CA VAL A 71 -4.50 25.17 -12.93
C VAL A 71 -4.61 23.87 -13.72
N GLU A 72 -4.67 22.72 -13.03
CA GLU A 72 -4.93 21.43 -13.66
C GLU A 72 -6.32 21.37 -14.30
N ALA A 73 -7.35 21.85 -13.60
CA ALA A 73 -8.69 21.94 -14.15
C ALA A 73 -8.74 22.77 -15.44
N GLU A 74 -7.93 23.82 -15.55
CA GLU A 74 -7.83 24.63 -16.77
C GLU A 74 -7.17 23.87 -17.94
N LYS A 75 -6.20 22.99 -17.67
CA LYS A 75 -5.67 22.07 -18.70
C LYS A 75 -6.77 21.15 -19.20
N THR A 76 -7.55 20.57 -18.28
CA THR A 76 -8.68 19.69 -18.63
C THR A 76 -9.73 20.43 -19.47
N LYS A 77 -10.07 21.69 -19.14
CA LYS A 77 -11.02 22.49 -19.94
C LYS A 77 -10.55 22.71 -21.39
N LYS A 78 -9.24 22.87 -21.62
CA LYS A 78 -8.66 23.06 -22.96
C LYS A 78 -8.82 21.85 -23.88
N ILE A 79 -9.10 20.66 -23.35
CA ILE A 79 -9.43 19.47 -24.14
C ILE A 79 -10.73 19.70 -24.94
N ALA A 80 -11.61 20.58 -24.47
CA ALA A 80 -12.85 20.98 -25.13
C ALA A 80 -13.75 19.78 -25.50
N LEU A 81 -13.86 18.81 -24.59
CA LEU A 81 -14.73 17.65 -24.76
C LEU A 81 -16.21 18.09 -24.79
N LEU A 82 -16.98 17.62 -25.77
CA LEU A 82 -18.39 17.94 -25.89
C LEU A 82 -19.18 17.44 -24.68
N LYS A 83 -20.29 18.10 -24.31
CA LYS A 83 -21.16 17.74 -23.18
C LYS A 83 -20.41 17.45 -21.86
N CYS A 84 -19.26 18.10 -21.68
CA CYS A 84 -18.40 17.95 -20.51
C CYS A 84 -18.48 19.18 -19.62
N LYS A 85 -18.63 18.97 -18.31
CA LYS A 85 -18.58 20.01 -17.28
C LYS A 85 -17.36 19.77 -16.39
N VAL A 86 -16.40 20.70 -16.41
CA VAL A 86 -15.26 20.70 -15.49
C VAL A 86 -15.57 21.58 -14.28
N ILE A 87 -15.47 21.03 -13.08
CA ILE A 87 -15.80 21.69 -11.81
C ILE A 87 -14.53 21.81 -10.97
N VAL A 88 -14.16 23.04 -10.63
CA VAL A 88 -13.06 23.30 -9.69
C VAL A 88 -13.58 23.16 -8.26
N SER A 89 -13.39 22.01 -7.62
CA SER A 89 -13.90 21.72 -6.28
C SER A 89 -13.19 20.53 -5.63
N ASP A 90 -13.25 20.45 -4.30
CA ASP A 90 -12.89 19.22 -3.59
C ASP A 90 -13.92 18.12 -3.88
N PHE A 91 -13.46 16.95 -4.31
CA PHE A 91 -14.34 15.82 -4.60
C PHE A 91 -15.24 15.44 -3.43
N HIS A 92 -14.76 15.46 -2.19
CA HIS A 92 -15.58 15.11 -1.04
C HIS A 92 -16.73 16.11 -0.88
N GLU A 93 -16.47 17.40 -1.13
CA GLU A 93 -17.50 18.43 -1.11
C GLU A 93 -18.53 18.20 -2.23
N PHE A 94 -18.06 17.92 -3.45
CA PHE A 94 -18.92 17.55 -4.58
C PHE A 94 -19.78 16.32 -4.26
N CYS A 95 -19.17 15.26 -3.75
CA CYS A 95 -19.82 13.99 -3.43
C CYS A 95 -20.90 14.15 -2.37
N LEU A 96 -20.67 14.99 -1.35
CA LEU A 96 -21.63 15.18 -0.27
C LEU A 96 -22.83 16.04 -0.67
N LYS A 97 -22.64 16.98 -1.62
CA LYS A 97 -23.66 17.94 -2.08
C LYS A 97 -24.42 17.50 -3.34
N SER A 98 -23.81 16.66 -4.17
CA SER A 98 -24.40 16.24 -5.44
C SER A 98 -25.54 15.24 -5.22
N SER A 99 -26.65 15.46 -5.92
CA SER A 99 -27.73 14.47 -6.08
C SER A 99 -27.61 13.68 -7.40
N GLN A 100 -26.63 14.00 -8.24
CA GLN A 100 -26.42 13.34 -9.52
C GLN A 100 -25.89 11.92 -9.33
N LYS A 101 -26.40 10.99 -10.15
CA LYS A 101 -25.93 9.61 -10.23
C LYS A 101 -25.30 9.32 -11.58
N PHE A 102 -24.30 8.46 -11.61
CA PHE A 102 -23.47 8.17 -12.79
C PHE A 102 -23.55 6.70 -13.21
N ASP A 103 -23.47 6.44 -14.50
CA ASP A 103 -23.36 5.08 -15.06
C ASP A 103 -21.91 4.58 -14.98
N LEU A 104 -20.94 5.49 -15.09
CA LEU A 104 -19.52 5.16 -15.10
C LEU A 104 -18.74 6.21 -14.30
N VAL A 105 -17.97 5.77 -13.31
CA VAL A 105 -16.95 6.61 -12.67
C VAL A 105 -15.59 6.06 -13.03
N ILE A 106 -14.69 6.91 -13.48
CA ILE A 106 -13.33 6.55 -13.89
C ILE A 106 -12.33 7.51 -13.29
N GLY A 107 -11.08 7.10 -13.15
CA GLY A 107 -10.03 8.04 -12.77
C GLY A 107 -8.77 7.42 -12.17
N ASN A 108 -7.92 8.29 -11.67
CA ASN A 108 -6.78 7.94 -10.83
C ASN A 108 -6.83 8.80 -9.55
N PRO A 109 -7.50 8.32 -8.49
CA PRO A 109 -7.65 9.07 -7.25
C PRO A 109 -6.29 9.44 -6.61
N PRO A 110 -6.21 10.53 -5.83
CA PRO A 110 -4.93 11.00 -5.28
C PRO A 110 -4.37 10.07 -4.19
N TYR A 111 -3.05 9.83 -4.19
CA TYR A 111 -2.37 8.92 -3.24
C TYR A 111 -1.82 9.66 -2.02
N ILE A 112 -2.69 10.43 -1.36
CA ILE A 112 -2.32 11.30 -0.24
C ILE A 112 -2.67 10.65 1.09
N ARG A 113 -1.68 10.53 1.99
CA ARG A 113 -1.93 10.04 3.35
C ARG A 113 -2.81 11.01 4.15
N TYR A 114 -3.67 10.46 4.99
CA TYR A 114 -4.55 11.19 5.93
C TYR A 114 -3.94 12.45 6.57
N GLN A 115 -2.69 12.36 7.03
CA GLN A 115 -1.99 13.44 7.75
C GLN A 115 -1.81 14.73 6.94
N PHE A 116 -1.99 14.68 5.62
CA PHE A 116 -1.90 15.83 4.73
C PHE A 116 -3.27 16.45 4.41
N PHE A 117 -4.37 15.82 4.80
CA PHE A 117 -5.70 16.43 4.70
C PHE A 117 -5.86 17.51 5.77
N ASP A 118 -6.47 18.64 5.40
CA ASP A 118 -6.91 19.61 6.39
C ASP A 118 -8.11 19.07 7.21
N ARG A 119 -8.47 19.77 8.30
CA ARG A 119 -9.57 19.34 9.17
C ARG A 119 -10.93 19.27 8.46
N LYS A 120 -11.17 20.14 7.47
CA LYS A 120 -12.43 20.16 6.71
C LYS A 120 -12.50 18.92 5.82
N GLN A 121 -11.44 18.62 5.09
CA GLN A 121 -11.33 17.42 4.25
C GLN A 121 -11.49 16.14 5.07
N GLN A 122 -10.86 16.06 6.25
CA GLN A 122 -11.03 14.93 7.16
C GLN A 122 -12.49 14.73 7.58
N LYS A 123 -13.21 15.81 7.90
CA LYS A 123 -14.63 15.76 8.27
C LYS A 123 -15.51 15.30 7.11
N MET A 124 -15.25 15.80 5.91
CA MET A 124 -16.02 15.41 4.72
C MET A 124 -15.77 13.94 4.36
N ALA A 125 -14.53 13.47 4.45
CA ALA A 125 -14.21 12.05 4.27
C ALA A 125 -14.91 11.17 5.32
N ASP A 126 -14.92 11.58 6.60
CA ASP A 126 -15.64 10.88 7.67
C ASP A 126 -17.15 10.79 7.39
N GLU A 127 -17.76 11.86 6.87
CA GLU A 127 -19.17 11.87 6.49
C GLU A 127 -19.45 10.91 5.33
N ILE A 128 -18.57 10.82 4.33
CA ILE A 128 -18.69 9.83 3.23
C ILE A 128 -18.64 8.40 3.77
N PHE A 129 -17.69 8.12 4.68
CA PHE A 129 -17.60 6.81 5.33
C PHE A 129 -18.87 6.49 6.12
N THR A 130 -19.40 7.45 6.86
CA THR A 130 -20.64 7.31 7.63
C THR A 130 -21.83 6.99 6.72
N ARG A 131 -21.96 7.66 5.56
CA ARG A 131 -23.00 7.37 4.57
C ARG A 131 -22.89 5.95 3.99
N ALA A 132 -21.69 5.39 3.94
CA ALA A 132 -21.43 4.00 3.55
C ALA A 132 -21.51 3.00 4.73
N GLN A 133 -21.89 3.43 5.93
CA GLN A 133 -21.90 2.62 7.16
C GLN A 133 -20.53 2.07 7.56
N LEU A 134 -19.46 2.79 7.24
CA LEU A 134 -18.08 2.44 7.56
C LEU A 134 -17.49 3.36 8.62
N LYS A 135 -16.46 2.90 9.34
CA LYS A 135 -15.72 3.72 10.31
C LYS A 135 -14.50 4.35 9.67
N TYR A 136 -14.40 5.67 9.74
CA TYR A 136 -13.23 6.37 9.24
C TYR A 136 -12.04 6.21 10.19
N SER A 137 -10.84 6.06 9.63
CA SER A 137 -9.59 5.88 10.37
C SER A 137 -8.56 6.93 9.96
N LYS A 138 -7.77 7.40 10.93
CA LYS A 138 -6.66 8.34 10.69
C LYS A 138 -5.50 7.72 9.90
N LEU A 139 -5.56 6.43 9.59
CA LEU A 139 -4.59 5.72 8.75
C LEU A 139 -5.03 5.65 7.28
N THR A 140 -6.26 6.08 6.97
CA THR A 140 -6.86 5.95 5.64
C THR A 140 -6.22 6.90 4.63
N ASN A 141 -5.83 6.37 3.47
CA ASN A 141 -5.34 7.18 2.35
C ASN A 141 -6.54 7.79 1.58
N ALA A 142 -6.36 8.98 1.00
CA ALA A 142 -7.37 9.72 0.27
C ALA A 142 -8.09 8.90 -0.80
N TRP A 143 -7.38 8.08 -1.57
CA TRP A 143 -7.99 7.24 -2.60
C TRP A 143 -9.12 6.35 -2.08
N VAL A 144 -9.12 5.96 -0.79
CA VAL A 144 -10.15 5.12 -0.18
C VAL A 144 -11.49 5.85 -0.11
N SER A 145 -11.52 7.12 0.36
CA SER A 145 -12.75 7.91 0.41
C SER A 145 -13.24 8.27 -0.99
N PHE A 146 -12.33 8.43 -1.96
CA PHE A 146 -12.69 8.60 -3.37
C PHE A 146 -13.43 7.40 -3.93
N VAL A 147 -12.94 6.18 -3.67
CA VAL A 147 -13.60 4.95 -4.13
C VAL A 147 -14.98 4.78 -3.49
N ILE A 148 -15.09 4.99 -2.16
CA ILE A 148 -16.37 4.89 -1.44
C ILE A 148 -17.36 5.94 -1.97
N GLY A 149 -16.95 7.21 -1.99
CA GLY A 149 -17.81 8.32 -2.46
C GLY A 149 -18.26 8.11 -3.91
N SER A 150 -17.35 7.70 -4.78
CA SER A 150 -17.67 7.38 -6.18
C SER A 150 -18.67 6.23 -6.30
N SER A 151 -18.50 5.20 -5.47
CA SER A 151 -19.45 4.08 -5.41
C SER A 151 -20.85 4.54 -4.98
N LEU A 152 -20.93 5.42 -3.98
CA LEU A 152 -22.19 6.00 -3.52
C LEU A 152 -22.86 6.92 -4.57
N LEU A 153 -22.12 7.42 -5.56
CA LEU A 153 -22.65 8.22 -6.67
C LEU A 153 -23.08 7.38 -7.88
N LEU A 154 -22.96 6.05 -7.83
CA LEU A 154 -23.41 5.19 -8.93
C LEU A 154 -24.93 5.04 -9.00
N LYS A 155 -25.42 4.86 -10.23
CA LYS A 155 -26.73 4.27 -10.53
C LYS A 155 -26.74 2.77 -10.24
N GLU A 156 -27.90 2.14 -10.32
CA GLU A 156 -28.04 0.71 -9.97
C GLU A 156 -27.18 -0.24 -10.79
N LYS A 157 -26.93 0.07 -12.07
CA LYS A 157 -26.07 -0.72 -12.97
C LYS A 157 -24.73 -0.03 -13.26
N GLY A 158 -24.29 0.80 -12.32
CA GLY A 158 -23.10 1.61 -12.47
C GLY A 158 -21.79 0.81 -12.43
N LYS A 159 -20.75 1.38 -13.03
CA LYS A 159 -19.39 0.83 -13.07
C LYS A 159 -18.37 1.81 -12.49
N ILE A 160 -17.33 1.30 -11.85
CA ILE A 160 -16.11 2.07 -11.55
C ILE A 160 -14.88 1.48 -12.23
N GLY A 161 -13.99 2.34 -12.72
CA GLY A 161 -12.69 1.97 -13.25
C GLY A 161 -11.60 2.89 -12.71
N PHE A 162 -10.80 2.41 -11.76
CA PHE A 162 -9.79 3.22 -11.10
C PHE A 162 -8.38 2.63 -11.20
N VAL A 163 -7.39 3.52 -11.27
CA VAL A 163 -5.99 3.20 -10.95
C VAL A 163 -5.77 3.42 -9.47
N LEU A 164 -5.44 2.37 -8.72
CA LEU A 164 -5.28 2.43 -7.26
C LEU A 164 -3.95 1.81 -6.82
N PRO A 165 -3.43 2.17 -5.63
CA PRO A 165 -2.28 1.47 -5.06
C PRO A 165 -2.60 -0.02 -4.81
N ALA A 166 -1.63 -0.90 -5.07
CA ALA A 166 -1.73 -2.33 -4.73
C ALA A 166 -1.90 -2.60 -3.23
N GLU A 167 -1.74 -1.56 -2.39
CA GLU A 167 -2.11 -1.56 -0.98
C GLU A 167 -3.54 -2.09 -0.75
N LEU A 168 -4.49 -1.80 -1.66
CA LEU A 168 -5.87 -2.33 -1.61
C LEU A 168 -5.92 -3.83 -1.35
N LEU A 169 -4.96 -4.62 -1.85
CA LEU A 169 -4.99 -6.08 -1.77
C LEU A 169 -4.70 -6.62 -0.37
N GLN A 170 -3.95 -5.89 0.48
CA GLN A 170 -3.37 -6.50 1.69
C GLN A 170 -3.32 -5.62 2.94
N VAL A 171 -3.33 -4.29 2.81
CA VAL A 171 -3.12 -3.43 3.98
C VAL A 171 -4.35 -3.43 4.88
N SER A 172 -4.14 -3.31 6.18
CA SER A 172 -5.20 -3.37 7.18
C SER A 172 -6.18 -2.21 7.09
N PHE A 173 -5.72 -0.98 6.81
CA PHE A 173 -6.61 0.17 6.71
C PHE A 173 -7.62 0.06 5.56
N ALA A 174 -7.30 -0.72 4.52
CA ALA A 174 -8.18 -0.95 3.37
C ALA A 174 -9.12 -2.16 3.57
N GLN A 175 -9.12 -2.80 4.74
CA GLN A 175 -10.00 -3.93 5.02
C GLN A 175 -11.48 -3.57 4.89
N GLN A 176 -11.93 -2.51 5.56
CA GLN A 176 -13.31 -2.04 5.45
C GLN A 176 -13.71 -1.69 4.01
N LEU A 177 -12.75 -1.20 3.21
CA LEU A 177 -13.00 -0.95 1.79
C LEU A 177 -13.19 -2.26 1.02
N ARG A 178 -12.34 -3.28 1.23
CA ARG A 178 -12.51 -4.59 0.59
C ARG A 178 -13.86 -5.20 0.93
N GLU A 179 -14.25 -5.17 2.21
CA GLU A 179 -15.57 -5.63 2.67
C GLU A 179 -16.70 -4.84 1.99
N PHE A 180 -16.60 -3.51 1.95
CA PHE A 180 -17.57 -2.67 1.24
C PHE A 180 -17.69 -3.04 -0.24
N LEU A 181 -16.57 -3.12 -0.97
CA LEU A 181 -16.56 -3.44 -2.40
C LEU A 181 -17.16 -4.83 -2.67
N ALA A 182 -16.82 -5.81 -1.83
CA ALA A 182 -17.30 -7.19 -1.93
C ALA A 182 -18.83 -7.31 -1.86
N HIS A 183 -19.49 -6.49 -1.04
CA HIS A 183 -20.95 -6.47 -0.91
C HIS A 183 -21.62 -5.49 -1.87
N PHE A 184 -20.91 -4.42 -2.27
CA PHE A 184 -21.49 -3.36 -3.10
C PHE A 184 -21.50 -3.69 -4.60
N TYR A 185 -20.51 -4.46 -5.08
CA TYR A 185 -20.36 -4.80 -6.49
C TYR A 185 -20.53 -6.30 -6.73
N ASN A 186 -21.20 -6.64 -7.82
CA ASN A 186 -21.43 -8.03 -8.22
C ASN A 186 -20.23 -8.62 -8.97
N LYS A 187 -19.49 -7.77 -9.68
CA LYS A 187 -18.31 -8.16 -10.45
C LYS A 187 -17.16 -7.25 -10.08
N ILE A 188 -16.06 -7.83 -9.65
CA ILE A 188 -14.82 -7.12 -9.34
C ILE A 188 -13.72 -7.74 -10.20
N ASN A 189 -13.07 -6.94 -11.04
CA ASN A 189 -11.85 -7.38 -11.72
C ASN A 189 -10.69 -6.52 -11.21
N ILE A 190 -9.59 -7.20 -10.91
CA ILE A 190 -8.33 -6.60 -10.48
C ILE A 190 -7.29 -6.96 -11.52
N ILE A 191 -6.59 -5.95 -12.03
CA ILE A 191 -5.44 -6.17 -12.91
C ILE A 191 -4.21 -5.62 -12.21
N SER A 192 -3.22 -6.48 -11.94
CA SER A 192 -1.92 -6.09 -11.41
C SER A 192 -0.82 -6.27 -12.45
N PHE A 193 0.37 -5.75 -12.14
CA PHE A 193 1.53 -5.76 -13.03
C PHE A 193 2.77 -6.27 -12.27
N LYS A 194 3.56 -7.14 -12.90
CA LYS A 194 4.85 -7.61 -12.33
C LYS A 194 5.91 -6.52 -12.30
N THR A 195 5.80 -5.51 -13.18
CA THR A 195 6.69 -4.35 -13.23
C THR A 195 5.96 -3.07 -12.83
N LEU A 196 6.71 -2.12 -12.26
CA LEU A 196 6.19 -0.78 -11.97
C LEU A 196 5.71 -0.10 -13.26
N VAL A 197 4.46 0.36 -13.23
CA VAL A 197 3.83 1.02 -14.38
C VAL A 197 4.18 2.50 -14.47
N PHE A 198 4.46 3.11 -13.32
CA PHE A 198 4.85 4.51 -13.22
C PHE A 198 6.36 4.58 -12.91
N PRO A 199 7.25 4.86 -13.88
CA PRO A 199 8.70 4.78 -13.69
C PRO A 199 9.23 5.71 -12.60
N GLU A 200 8.57 6.85 -12.41
CA GLU A 200 8.99 7.90 -11.47
C GLU A 200 8.63 7.60 -10.01
N ILE A 201 7.80 6.57 -9.77
CA ILE A 201 7.38 6.18 -8.42
C ILE A 201 7.58 4.69 -8.15
N GLN A 202 8.08 4.39 -6.96
CA GLN A 202 8.19 3.03 -6.45
C GLN A 202 6.88 2.53 -5.83
N GLN A 203 5.75 2.87 -6.45
CA GLN A 203 4.42 2.49 -5.99
C GLN A 203 3.82 1.48 -6.97
N GLU A 204 3.58 0.26 -6.49
CA GLU A 204 2.79 -0.72 -7.23
C GLU A 204 1.33 -0.27 -7.27
N VAL A 205 0.73 -0.42 -8.45
CA VAL A 205 -0.66 -0.06 -8.72
C VAL A 205 -1.42 -1.25 -9.27
N ILE A 206 -2.74 -1.20 -9.13
CA ILE A 206 -3.69 -2.11 -9.75
C ILE A 206 -4.74 -1.30 -10.50
N LEU A 207 -5.37 -1.92 -11.49
CA LEU A 207 -6.61 -1.43 -12.07
C LEU A 207 -7.77 -2.13 -11.35
N LEU A 208 -8.62 -1.35 -10.69
CA LEU A 208 -9.85 -1.84 -10.06
C LEU A 208 -11.02 -1.54 -10.99
N LEU A 209 -11.67 -2.59 -11.47
CA LEU A 209 -12.79 -2.52 -12.41
C LEU A 209 -14.00 -3.22 -11.80
N CYS A 210 -14.97 -2.46 -11.29
CA CYS A 210 -16.14 -3.02 -10.63
C CYS A 210 -17.44 -2.68 -11.34
N GLU A 211 -18.38 -3.61 -11.37
CA GLU A 211 -19.67 -3.47 -12.03
C GLU A 211 -20.80 -3.98 -11.12
N LYS A 212 -21.86 -3.17 -11.00
CA LYS A 212 -23.13 -3.60 -10.42
C LYS A 212 -24.02 -4.26 -11.47
N ASN A 213 -24.80 -5.24 -11.07
CA ASN A 213 -25.86 -5.84 -11.86
C ASN A 213 -27.06 -6.19 -10.97
N ASP A 214 -28.11 -6.78 -11.55
CA ASP A 214 -29.34 -7.10 -10.82
C ASP A 214 -29.31 -8.47 -10.11
N SER A 215 -28.12 -9.09 -9.95
CA SER A 215 -27.99 -10.38 -9.27
C SER A 215 -27.57 -10.22 -7.82
N ASP A 216 -27.81 -11.23 -7.00
CA ASP A 216 -27.25 -11.33 -5.64
C ASP A 216 -25.88 -12.05 -5.63
N SER A 217 -25.34 -12.35 -6.81
CA SER A 217 -24.06 -13.05 -6.92
C SER A 217 -22.91 -12.06 -6.96
N HIS A 218 -21.85 -12.38 -6.21
CA HIS A 218 -20.65 -11.56 -6.10
C HIS A 218 -19.43 -12.40 -6.46
N PHE A 219 -18.73 -11.96 -7.50
CA PHE A 219 -17.55 -12.63 -8.03
C PHE A 219 -16.41 -11.64 -8.21
N ILE A 220 -15.21 -12.18 -8.10
CA ILE A 220 -13.96 -11.45 -8.26
C ILE A 220 -13.04 -12.20 -9.20
N GLU A 221 -12.19 -11.46 -9.90
CA GLU A 221 -11.12 -12.00 -10.72
C GLU A 221 -9.87 -11.15 -10.53
N HIS A 222 -8.73 -11.81 -10.51
CA HIS A 222 -7.45 -11.12 -10.47
C HIS A 222 -6.56 -11.67 -11.58
N LEU A 223 -6.22 -10.80 -12.53
CA LEU A 223 -5.27 -11.06 -13.58
C LEU A 223 -3.95 -10.32 -13.31
N GLU A 224 -2.83 -11.05 -13.35
CA GLU A 224 -1.51 -10.44 -13.27
C GLU A 224 -0.87 -10.39 -14.67
N LEU A 225 -0.61 -9.18 -15.15
CA LEU A 225 0.12 -8.92 -16.38
C LEU A 225 1.61 -8.71 -16.10
N ARG A 226 2.46 -8.89 -17.12
CA ARG A 226 3.88 -8.54 -16.96
C ARG A 226 4.06 -7.05 -16.77
N ASP A 227 3.45 -6.26 -17.65
CA ASP A 227 3.60 -4.81 -17.75
C ASP A 227 2.35 -4.16 -18.36
N ALA A 228 2.35 -2.83 -18.48
CA ALA A 228 1.22 -2.08 -19.01
C ALA A 228 1.02 -2.24 -20.52
N GLN A 229 2.04 -2.72 -21.25
CA GLN A 229 1.95 -2.94 -22.70
C GLN A 229 1.02 -4.12 -23.02
N GLU A 230 0.97 -5.14 -22.17
CA GLU A 230 0.09 -6.30 -22.33
C GLU A 230 -1.42 -5.94 -22.28
N LEU A 231 -1.79 -4.79 -21.70
CA LEU A 231 -3.18 -4.30 -21.70
C LEU A 231 -3.75 -4.15 -23.13
N SER A 232 -2.89 -3.82 -24.11
CA SER A 232 -3.30 -3.64 -25.50
C SER A 232 -3.81 -4.94 -26.14
N ASN A 233 -3.28 -6.08 -25.70
CA ASN A 233 -3.61 -7.41 -26.21
C ASN A 233 -4.68 -8.12 -25.37
N LEU A 234 -5.02 -7.57 -24.20
CA LEU A 234 -5.99 -8.17 -23.30
C LEU A 234 -7.41 -8.02 -23.89
N ASP A 235 -8.07 -9.15 -24.10
CA ASP A 235 -9.47 -9.16 -24.47
C ASP A 235 -10.34 -8.82 -23.24
N VAL A 236 -10.89 -7.61 -23.24
CA VAL A 236 -11.79 -7.11 -22.20
C VAL A 236 -13.07 -7.94 -22.04
N THR A 237 -13.43 -8.79 -23.01
CA THR A 237 -14.59 -9.68 -22.86
C THR A 237 -14.36 -10.77 -21.82
N THR A 238 -13.10 -11.15 -21.56
CA THR A 238 -12.75 -12.11 -20.52
C THR A 238 -13.09 -11.59 -19.12
N LEU A 239 -13.05 -10.26 -18.92
CA LEU A 239 -13.38 -9.57 -17.68
C LEU A 239 -14.88 -9.45 -17.41
N ARG A 240 -15.74 -9.89 -18.34
CA ARG A 240 -17.20 -9.83 -18.17
C ARG A 240 -17.73 -10.85 -17.18
N SER A 241 -17.00 -11.93 -16.95
CA SER A 241 -17.44 -13.06 -16.13
C SER A 241 -16.31 -13.48 -15.19
N PRO A 242 -16.04 -12.66 -14.15
CA PRO A 242 -15.16 -13.09 -13.06
C PRO A 242 -15.66 -14.41 -12.48
N LYS A 243 -14.75 -15.34 -12.21
CA LYS A 243 -15.11 -16.72 -11.86
C LYS A 243 -14.92 -17.05 -10.38
N LYS A 244 -14.03 -16.32 -9.69
CA LYS A 244 -13.67 -16.64 -8.31
C LYS A 244 -14.75 -16.12 -7.36
N LYS A 245 -15.15 -16.95 -6.40
CA LYS A 245 -16.10 -16.56 -5.35
C LYS A 245 -15.43 -15.56 -4.42
N ILE A 246 -16.19 -14.56 -3.98
CA ILE A 246 -15.66 -13.65 -2.98
C ILE A 246 -15.63 -14.37 -1.62
N ASP A 247 -14.45 -14.48 -1.02
CA ASP A 247 -14.33 -14.84 0.38
C ASP A 247 -14.65 -13.63 1.26
N PHE A 248 -15.70 -13.77 2.07
CA PHE A 248 -16.14 -12.79 3.07
C PHE A 248 -15.51 -13.03 4.45
N LYS A 249 -14.73 -14.10 4.63
CA LYS A 249 -14.01 -14.44 5.87
C LYS A 249 -12.59 -13.87 5.88
N SER A 250 -11.90 -13.85 4.73
CA SER A 250 -10.52 -13.35 4.62
C SER A 250 -10.43 -11.84 4.54
N ASN A 251 -9.49 -11.30 5.31
CA ASN A 251 -9.19 -9.88 5.33
C ASN A 251 -8.25 -9.43 4.20
N LYS A 252 -7.75 -10.32 3.33
CA LYS A 252 -6.76 -9.96 2.27
C LYS A 252 -7.20 -10.52 0.93
N TRP A 253 -7.06 -9.74 -0.14
CA TRP A 253 -7.35 -10.15 -1.52
C TRP A 253 -6.14 -10.72 -2.26
N THR A 254 -4.98 -10.82 -1.61
CA THR A 254 -3.77 -11.43 -2.19
C THR A 254 -3.89 -12.93 -2.49
N PHE A 255 -4.96 -13.60 -2.04
CA PHE A 255 -5.17 -15.00 -2.43
C PHE A 255 -5.80 -15.12 -3.83
N TYR A 256 -6.39 -14.05 -4.39
CA TYR A 256 -6.98 -14.11 -5.72
C TYR A 256 -5.96 -14.18 -6.86
N PHE A 257 -4.66 -14.04 -6.55
CA PHE A 257 -3.59 -14.46 -7.44
C PHE A 257 -3.65 -15.96 -7.78
N LEU A 258 -4.30 -16.75 -6.93
CA LEU A 258 -4.55 -18.18 -7.12
C LEU A 258 -5.86 -18.42 -7.86
N ASP A 259 -5.98 -19.57 -8.49
CA ASP A 259 -7.22 -20.04 -9.11
C ASP A 259 -8.20 -20.62 -8.06
N GLN A 260 -9.49 -20.71 -8.41
CA GLN A 260 -10.53 -21.13 -7.44
C GLN A 260 -10.23 -22.50 -6.81
N GLU A 261 -9.71 -23.46 -7.58
CA GLU A 261 -9.38 -24.79 -7.07
C GLU A 261 -8.25 -24.75 -6.01
N GLU A 262 -7.27 -23.86 -6.20
CA GLU A 262 -6.16 -23.65 -5.27
C GLU A 262 -6.64 -22.93 -4.00
N ILE A 263 -7.54 -21.95 -4.14
CA ILE A 263 -8.18 -21.26 -3.02
C ILE A 263 -8.96 -22.26 -2.17
N ASP A 264 -9.86 -23.03 -2.81
CA ASP A 264 -10.66 -24.05 -2.13
C ASP A 264 -9.77 -25.09 -1.44
N PHE A 265 -8.64 -25.46 -2.05
CA PHE A 265 -7.67 -26.37 -1.45
C PHE A 265 -7.03 -25.79 -0.18
N ILE A 266 -6.58 -24.53 -0.22
CA ILE A 266 -5.97 -23.87 0.94
C ILE A 266 -6.99 -23.69 2.07
N GLU A 267 -8.23 -23.29 1.75
CA GLU A 267 -9.30 -23.13 2.75
C GLU A 267 -9.63 -24.45 3.44
N ARG A 268 -9.83 -25.53 2.67
CA ARG A 268 -10.02 -26.88 3.24
C ARG A 268 -8.86 -27.30 4.13
N LEU A 269 -7.64 -26.96 3.76
CA LEU A 269 -6.44 -27.28 4.54
C LEU A 269 -6.37 -26.48 5.85
N GLN A 270 -6.80 -25.22 5.83
CA GLN A 270 -6.85 -24.35 7.02
C GLN A 270 -7.94 -24.77 8.02
N GLU A 271 -9.06 -25.28 7.52
CA GLU A 271 -10.14 -25.83 8.33
C GLU A 271 -9.82 -27.27 8.81
N SER A 272 -8.88 -27.95 8.17
CA SER A 272 -8.42 -29.29 8.56
C SER A 272 -7.50 -29.27 9.77
N GLU A 273 -7.66 -30.26 10.66
CA GLU A 273 -6.70 -30.53 11.74
C GLU A 273 -5.50 -31.37 11.28
N ALA A 274 -5.43 -31.76 10.00
CA ALA A 274 -4.36 -32.60 9.46
C ALA A 274 -2.97 -31.93 9.53
N ILE A 275 -2.91 -30.60 9.47
CA ILE A 275 -1.66 -29.85 9.60
C ILE A 275 -1.66 -29.05 10.92
N PRO A 276 -0.82 -29.43 11.89
CA PRO A 276 -0.69 -28.68 13.12
C PRO A 276 -0.11 -27.28 12.87
N LYS A 277 -0.67 -26.27 13.54
CA LYS A 277 -0.16 -24.89 13.49
C LYS A 277 1.26 -24.81 14.06
N LEU A 278 2.12 -23.97 13.48
CA LEU A 278 3.50 -23.77 13.93
C LEU A 278 3.60 -23.44 15.44
N GLY A 279 2.62 -22.71 15.98
CA GLY A 279 2.53 -22.37 17.40
C GLY A 279 2.50 -23.57 18.36
N LYS A 280 2.20 -24.78 17.87
CA LYS A 280 2.30 -26.03 18.64
C LYS A 280 3.75 -26.43 18.92
N TYR A 281 4.68 -26.09 18.02
CA TYR A 281 6.08 -26.52 18.07
C TYR A 281 7.05 -25.39 18.39
N ALA A 282 6.69 -24.14 18.05
CA ALA A 282 7.58 -22.99 18.21
C ALA A 282 6.82 -21.75 18.71
N LYS A 283 7.49 -20.95 19.54
CA LYS A 283 7.04 -19.60 19.90
C LYS A 283 7.48 -18.63 18.81
N VAL A 284 6.53 -17.91 18.23
CA VAL A 284 6.80 -16.91 17.19
C VAL A 284 6.74 -15.53 17.79
N GLU A 285 7.81 -14.75 17.63
CA GLU A 285 7.94 -13.39 18.14
C GLU A 285 8.40 -12.44 17.03
N VAL A 286 8.09 -11.16 17.17
CA VAL A 286 8.59 -10.13 16.26
C VAL A 286 10.05 -9.84 16.59
N GLY A 287 10.89 -9.69 15.56
CA GLY A 287 12.30 -9.32 15.74
C GLY A 287 12.51 -7.98 16.44
N ILE A 288 13.75 -7.74 16.86
CA ILE A 288 14.14 -6.59 17.70
C ILE A 288 13.76 -5.25 17.03
N THR A 289 13.04 -4.41 17.79
CA THR A 289 12.68 -3.04 17.35
C THR A 289 13.56 -2.02 18.08
N THR A 290 14.70 -1.68 17.46
CA THR A 290 15.71 -0.80 18.08
C THR A 290 15.28 0.66 18.20
N GLY A 291 14.34 1.12 17.37
CA GLY A 291 13.92 2.53 17.30
C GLY A 291 14.80 3.39 16.39
N SER A 292 16.06 3.01 16.18
CA SER A 292 16.96 3.58 15.17
C SER A 292 18.00 2.55 14.74
N ASN A 293 17.70 1.77 13.70
CA ASN A 293 18.59 0.71 13.25
C ASN A 293 20.02 1.21 12.94
N PRO A 294 20.23 2.36 12.27
CA PRO A 294 21.59 2.85 12.01
C PRO A 294 22.43 3.15 13.24
N PHE A 295 21.79 3.50 14.37
CA PHE A 295 22.48 3.80 15.63
C PHE A 295 22.73 2.53 16.45
N PHE A 296 21.74 1.65 16.56
CA PHE A 296 21.87 0.46 17.40
C PHE A 296 22.47 -0.76 16.68
N THR A 297 22.48 -0.78 15.35
CA THR A 297 23.06 -1.88 14.55
C THR A 297 24.25 -1.34 13.77
N VAL A 298 25.46 -1.77 14.14
CA VAL A 298 26.71 -1.12 13.72
C VAL A 298 27.70 -2.11 13.12
N PRO A 299 28.57 -1.65 12.19
CA PRO A 299 29.71 -2.44 11.75
C PRO A 299 30.79 -2.51 12.84
N PHE A 300 31.77 -3.39 12.66
CA PHE A 300 32.81 -3.61 13.66
C PHE A 300 33.74 -2.41 13.82
N SER A 301 33.96 -1.61 12.77
CA SER A 301 34.69 -0.34 12.85
C SER A 301 34.15 0.60 13.93
N ILE A 302 32.84 0.79 14.01
CA ILE A 302 32.20 1.63 15.04
C ILE A 302 32.37 1.03 16.43
N VAL A 303 32.27 -0.29 16.57
CA VAL A 303 32.53 -0.96 17.85
C VAL A 303 33.94 -0.65 18.35
N LYS A 304 34.94 -0.71 17.46
CA LYS A 304 36.34 -0.38 17.79
C LYS A 304 36.55 1.10 18.09
N GLU A 305 36.02 1.98 17.25
CA GLU A 305 36.18 3.44 17.36
C GLU A 305 35.73 3.96 18.73
N TYR A 306 34.60 3.43 19.22
CA TYR A 306 34.02 3.81 20.50
C TYR A 306 34.31 2.81 21.63
N SER A 307 35.15 1.80 21.41
CA SER A 307 35.48 0.75 22.40
C SER A 307 34.24 0.10 23.04
N LEU A 308 33.31 -0.35 22.21
CA LEU A 308 31.99 -0.85 22.61
C LEU A 308 31.91 -2.39 22.66
N GLU A 309 33.04 -3.10 22.66
CA GLU A 309 33.07 -4.56 22.57
C GLU A 309 32.20 -5.25 23.61
N LYS A 310 32.14 -4.70 24.84
CA LYS A 310 31.31 -5.25 25.92
C LYS A 310 29.81 -5.00 25.77
N PHE A 311 29.41 -4.07 24.91
CA PHE A 311 28.02 -3.74 24.62
C PHE A 311 27.57 -4.31 23.28
N ALA A 312 28.50 -4.81 22.46
CA ALA A 312 28.23 -5.30 21.12
C ALA A 312 27.91 -6.79 21.12
N LYS A 313 26.64 -7.14 20.87
CA LYS A 313 26.22 -8.52 20.65
C LYS A 313 26.22 -8.86 19.16
N PRO A 314 26.49 -10.11 18.76
CA PRO A 314 26.26 -10.56 17.38
C PRO A 314 24.83 -10.25 16.93
N LEU A 315 24.68 -9.89 15.66
CA LEU A 315 23.40 -9.57 15.01
C LEU A 315 23.35 -10.12 13.58
N VAL A 316 22.23 -10.73 13.22
CA VAL A 316 21.77 -10.88 11.83
C VAL A 316 20.59 -9.94 11.54
N GLY A 317 20.79 -8.95 10.66
CA GLY A 317 19.84 -7.86 10.46
C GLY A 317 19.14 -7.82 9.10
N ARG A 318 19.78 -8.34 8.04
CA ARG A 318 19.27 -8.26 6.66
C ARG A 318 19.39 -9.60 5.94
N SER A 319 18.45 -9.89 5.04
CA SER A 319 18.47 -11.12 4.23
C SER A 319 19.73 -11.29 3.37
N VAL A 320 20.33 -10.19 2.91
CA VAL A 320 21.59 -10.22 2.16
C VAL A 320 22.77 -10.76 2.98
N GLN A 321 22.67 -10.77 4.30
CA GLN A 321 23.70 -11.32 5.20
C GLN A 321 23.56 -12.84 5.36
N VAL A 322 22.47 -13.44 4.88
CA VAL A 322 22.17 -14.85 5.09
C VAL A 322 22.23 -15.60 3.75
N PRO A 323 23.33 -16.31 3.46
CA PRO A 323 23.49 -16.99 2.18
C PRO A 323 22.63 -18.26 2.06
N SER A 324 22.34 -18.94 3.17
CA SER A 324 21.74 -20.28 3.17
C SER A 324 20.56 -20.44 4.15
N ALA A 325 20.01 -21.65 4.29
CA ALA A 325 18.98 -21.98 5.29
C ALA A 325 19.54 -22.12 6.72
N ILE A 326 20.86 -22.13 6.88
CA ILE A 326 21.56 -22.18 8.16
C ILE A 326 22.49 -20.97 8.21
N PHE A 327 22.33 -20.12 9.22
CA PHE A 327 23.20 -18.99 9.46
C PHE A 327 24.24 -19.37 10.51
N THR A 328 25.47 -19.60 10.04
CA THR A 328 26.58 -20.10 10.85
C THR A 328 27.43 -18.96 11.41
N ARG A 329 28.29 -19.28 12.38
CA ARG A 329 29.28 -18.33 12.90
C ARG A 329 30.26 -17.85 11.82
N ASN A 330 30.58 -18.68 10.83
CA ASN A 330 31.45 -18.30 9.72
C ASN A 330 30.77 -17.25 8.84
N ASP A 331 29.49 -17.44 8.51
CA ASP A 331 28.71 -16.44 7.77
C ASP A 331 28.70 -15.09 8.51
N TRP A 332 28.49 -15.11 9.83
CA TRP A 332 28.56 -13.89 10.65
C TRP A 332 29.95 -13.22 10.60
N LEU A 333 31.02 -14.01 10.68
CA LEU A 333 32.40 -13.51 10.58
C LEU A 333 32.72 -12.91 9.20
N GLU A 334 32.21 -13.51 8.12
CA GLU A 334 32.36 -12.98 6.76
C GLU A 334 31.62 -11.66 6.58
N ASN A 335 30.36 -11.60 7.04
CA ASN A 335 29.59 -10.35 7.07
C ASN A 335 30.31 -9.25 7.88
N ARG A 336 30.91 -9.64 9.01
CA ARG A 336 31.68 -8.73 9.86
C ARG A 336 32.94 -8.22 9.16
N LYS A 337 33.66 -9.08 8.43
CA LYS A 337 34.82 -8.69 7.60
C LYS A 337 34.40 -7.74 6.47
N ALA A 338 33.20 -7.92 5.92
CA ALA A 338 32.62 -7.04 4.91
C ALA A 338 32.07 -5.72 5.47
N GLU A 339 32.31 -5.40 6.75
CA GLU A 339 31.80 -4.22 7.45
C GLU A 339 30.27 -4.05 7.33
N ALA A 340 29.55 -5.18 7.26
CA ALA A 340 28.11 -5.15 7.42
C ALA A 340 27.75 -4.81 8.88
N ARG A 341 26.53 -4.33 9.11
CA ARG A 341 26.00 -4.08 10.46
C ARG A 341 25.70 -5.41 11.14
N THR A 342 26.72 -6.00 11.75
CA THR A 342 26.69 -7.33 12.37
C THR A 342 26.69 -7.29 13.90
N HIS A 343 26.68 -6.10 14.50
CA HIS A 343 26.64 -5.93 15.95
C HIS A 343 25.41 -5.14 16.36
N LEU A 344 24.66 -5.67 17.33
CA LEU A 344 23.63 -4.94 18.06
C LEU A 344 24.26 -4.35 19.33
N LEU A 345 24.18 -3.03 19.47
CA LEU A 345 24.59 -2.34 20.69
C LEU A 345 23.49 -2.47 21.74
N VAL A 346 23.86 -3.05 22.89
CA VAL A 346 23.01 -3.25 24.04
C VAL A 346 23.61 -2.51 25.22
N PHE A 347 22.98 -1.40 25.58
CA PHE A 347 23.39 -0.57 26.70
C PHE A 347 22.57 -0.89 27.97
N PRO A 348 23.19 -0.89 29.15
CA PRO A 348 22.49 -0.84 30.43
C PRO A 348 21.97 0.59 30.71
N GLU A 349 21.47 0.79 31.93
CA GLU A 349 21.18 2.11 32.46
C GLU A 349 22.40 3.04 32.40
N LEU A 350 22.17 4.34 32.19
CA LEU A 350 23.22 5.37 32.15
C LEU A 350 24.06 5.40 33.43
N SER A 351 23.45 5.04 34.57
CA SER A 351 24.12 4.93 35.86
C SER A 351 25.33 3.97 35.83
N ALA A 352 25.20 2.86 35.11
CA ALA A 352 26.22 1.83 34.95
C ALA A 352 27.28 2.18 33.89
N LEU A 353 27.03 3.20 33.05
CA LEU A 353 27.92 3.62 31.96
C LEU A 353 28.88 4.76 32.33
N LYS A 354 28.78 5.31 33.54
CA LYS A 354 29.54 6.50 33.97
C LYS A 354 31.06 6.37 33.76
N ASN A 355 31.61 5.16 33.89
CA ASN A 355 33.04 4.91 33.76
C ASN A 355 33.45 4.48 32.33
N ASP A 356 32.50 4.41 31.40
CA ASP A 356 32.73 4.02 30.01
C ASP A 356 32.74 5.22 29.08
N ALA A 357 33.90 5.87 28.99
CA ALA A 357 34.08 7.05 28.14
C ALA A 357 33.66 6.79 26.66
N GLY A 358 33.91 5.58 26.16
CA GLY A 358 33.49 5.15 24.83
C GLY A 358 31.98 5.15 24.62
N ALA A 359 31.25 4.45 25.49
CA ALA A 359 29.79 4.37 25.45
C ALA A 359 29.12 5.72 25.70
N MET A 360 29.60 6.48 26.67
CA MET A 360 29.05 7.82 26.96
C MET A 360 29.22 8.78 25.77
N ARG A 361 30.37 8.74 25.07
CA ARG A 361 30.56 9.51 23.84
C ARG A 361 29.60 9.08 22.73
N TYR A 362 29.40 7.78 22.55
CA TYR A 362 28.50 7.26 21.52
C TYR A 362 27.02 7.61 21.80
N ILE A 363 26.59 7.52 23.06
CA ILE A 363 25.24 7.91 23.49
C ILE A 363 25.02 9.41 23.25
N LYS A 364 25.98 10.25 23.65
CA LYS A 364 25.92 11.70 23.42
C LYS A 364 25.77 12.04 21.93
N LEU A 365 26.51 11.35 21.06
CA LEU A 365 26.35 11.51 19.61
C LEU A 365 24.91 11.22 19.16
N GLY A 366 24.28 10.17 19.71
CA GLY A 366 22.88 9.85 19.43
C GLY A 366 21.91 10.95 19.88
N GLU A 367 22.18 11.61 21.01
CA GLU A 367 21.39 12.74 21.50
C GLU A 367 21.54 13.98 20.62
N GLU A 368 22.77 14.28 20.19
CA GLU A 368 23.08 15.37 19.25
C GLU A 368 22.38 15.16 17.90
N GLN A 369 22.26 13.91 17.46
CA GLN A 369 21.51 13.51 16.26
C GLN A 369 19.99 13.44 16.46
N GLY A 370 19.50 13.66 17.69
CA GLY A 370 18.08 13.60 18.03
C GLY A 370 17.49 12.18 18.01
N ILE A 371 18.31 11.14 18.08
CA ILE A 371 17.86 9.73 18.10
C ILE A 371 16.97 9.47 19.33
N ASN A 372 17.34 10.05 20.47
CA ASN A 372 16.57 10.00 21.72
C ASN A 372 15.15 10.57 21.58
N LYS A 373 14.93 11.52 20.67
CA LYS A 373 13.62 12.14 20.40
C LYS A 373 12.77 11.34 19.42
N GLY A 374 13.32 10.29 18.80
CA GLY A 374 12.58 9.44 17.87
C GLY A 374 11.45 8.68 18.57
N TYR A 375 10.30 8.50 17.91
CA TYR A 375 9.07 7.97 18.52
C TYR A 375 9.25 6.76 19.45
N LYS A 376 10.01 5.73 19.03
CA LYS A 376 10.23 4.53 19.86
C LYS A 376 11.25 4.74 20.98
N CYS A 377 12.22 5.63 20.80
CA CYS A 377 13.24 5.91 21.80
C CYS A 377 12.69 6.86 22.88
N GLY A 378 11.93 7.87 22.47
CA GLY A 378 11.36 8.89 23.38
C GLY A 378 10.19 8.43 24.25
N ILE A 379 9.69 7.21 24.05
CA ILE A 379 8.67 6.59 24.94
C ILE A 379 9.27 5.58 25.93
N ARG A 380 10.60 5.41 25.95
CA ARG A 380 11.29 4.53 26.89
C ARG A 380 11.71 5.33 28.12
N ASP A 381 11.82 4.66 29.26
CA ASP A 381 12.35 5.27 30.50
C ASP A 381 13.78 5.77 30.29
N GLU A 382 14.64 4.93 29.71
CA GLU A 382 15.95 5.30 29.21
C GLU A 382 16.05 4.96 27.72
N TRP A 383 16.23 6.00 26.89
CA TRP A 383 16.05 5.91 25.43
C TRP A 383 17.02 4.93 24.76
N GLN A 384 18.22 4.76 25.32
CA GLN A 384 19.28 3.90 24.79
C GLN A 384 19.07 2.41 25.07
N ILE A 385 18.18 2.05 26.01
CA ILE A 385 17.92 0.65 26.35
C ILE A 385 17.00 0.03 25.29
N VAL A 386 17.51 -0.96 24.57
CA VAL A 386 16.72 -1.69 23.55
C VAL A 386 15.97 -2.84 24.23
N PRO A 387 14.63 -2.88 24.14
CA PRO A 387 13.84 -3.96 24.76
C PRO A 387 13.91 -5.26 23.95
N SER A 388 13.50 -6.37 24.59
CA SER A 388 13.24 -7.68 23.95
C SER A 388 14.45 -8.31 23.23
N LEU A 389 15.54 -8.52 23.96
CA LEU A 389 16.84 -9.01 23.43
C LEU A 389 16.96 -10.54 23.36
N ARG A 390 15.89 -11.25 23.00
CA ARG A 390 15.88 -12.72 22.97
C ARG A 390 16.61 -13.25 21.73
N VAL A 391 17.54 -14.17 21.94
CA VAL A 391 18.15 -14.97 20.85
C VAL A 391 17.14 -16.03 20.43
N SER A 392 16.85 -16.09 19.13
CA SER A 392 15.88 -17.05 18.57
C SER A 392 16.61 -18.19 17.87
N ASP A 393 16.11 -19.42 17.98
CA ASP A 393 16.70 -20.62 17.35
C ASP A 393 16.63 -20.59 15.82
N ALA A 394 15.62 -19.90 15.29
CA ALA A 394 15.45 -19.65 13.88
C ALA A 394 14.82 -18.27 13.64
N LEU A 395 15.03 -17.72 12.45
CA LEU A 395 14.44 -16.45 12.04
C LEU A 395 13.77 -16.55 10.67
N PHE A 396 12.76 -15.71 10.47
CA PHE A 396 12.10 -15.52 9.20
C PHE A 396 12.22 -14.06 8.78
N ILE A 397 12.85 -13.81 7.63
CA ILE A 397 13.09 -12.43 7.18
C ILE A 397 11.93 -11.99 6.31
N ARG A 398 11.40 -10.79 6.57
CA ARG A 398 10.24 -10.26 5.85
C ARG A 398 10.53 -9.94 4.38
N ARG A 399 11.74 -9.47 4.07
CA ARG A 399 12.17 -9.10 2.70
C ARG A 399 13.07 -10.18 2.14
N ASN A 400 12.51 -11.03 1.29
CA ASN A 400 13.24 -12.08 0.58
C ASN A 400 13.32 -11.73 -0.90
N ASN A 401 14.42 -12.14 -1.56
CA ASN A 401 14.60 -11.88 -2.98
C ASN A 401 13.77 -12.86 -3.83
N LEU A 402 13.92 -14.17 -3.57
CA LEU A 402 13.35 -15.23 -4.43
C LEU A 402 12.21 -15.99 -3.75
N TYR A 403 12.40 -16.42 -2.52
CA TYR A 403 11.42 -17.21 -1.78
C TYR A 403 11.58 -16.98 -0.27
N PRO A 404 10.52 -17.19 0.51
CA PRO A 404 10.62 -17.11 1.96
C PRO A 404 11.55 -18.18 2.51
N LYS A 405 12.39 -17.83 3.48
CA LYS A 405 13.34 -18.75 4.13
C LYS A 405 13.14 -18.74 5.64
N LEU A 406 12.92 -19.92 6.20
CA LEU A 406 13.13 -20.16 7.63
C LEU A 406 14.62 -20.50 7.81
N ILE A 407 15.33 -19.69 8.57
CA ILE A 407 16.78 -19.76 8.71
C ILE A 407 17.11 -20.21 10.14
N ILE A 408 17.89 -21.28 10.29
CA ILE A 408 18.39 -21.73 11.59
C ILE A 408 19.52 -20.80 12.06
N ASN A 409 19.48 -20.36 13.32
CA ASN A 409 20.45 -19.44 13.90
C ASN A 409 21.55 -20.18 14.69
N GLU A 410 22.42 -20.89 13.99
CA GLU A 410 23.60 -21.53 14.62
C GLU A 410 24.63 -20.51 15.11
N ALA A 411 24.66 -19.31 14.50
CA ALA A 411 25.53 -18.22 14.92
C ALA A 411 25.19 -17.65 16.31
N GLN A 412 23.98 -17.92 16.82
CA GLN A 412 23.45 -17.31 18.05
C GLN A 412 23.50 -15.77 17.99
N ALA A 413 23.18 -15.24 16.81
CA ALA A 413 23.19 -13.82 16.48
C ALA A 413 21.80 -13.18 16.47
#